data_AF-A0A7X2S5U4-F1
#
_entry.id   AF-A0A7X2S5U4-F1
#
_cell.length_a   1.000
_cell.length_b   1.000
_cell.length_c   1.000
_cell.angle_alpha   90.00
_cell.angle_beta   90.00
_cell.angle_gamma   90.00
#
_symmetry.space_group_name_H-M   'P 1'
#
loop_
_entity.id
_entity.type
_entity.pdbx_description
1 polymer ?
#
loop_
_entity_poly.entity_id
_entity_poly.type
_entity_poly.pdbx_seq_one_letter_code
_entity_poly.pdbx_strand_id
1 'polypeptide(L)'
;MSQLIKVTPEELYTKANDYKAESENVHQQIGRLNTKMQELQELWKGSASDAFATQWEELRPSVQKMEVMLAEVSEQLTKTGQALQQADQDIAGQIRG
;
A
#
# COMPACT_ATOMS: atom_id res chain seq x y z
N MET A 1 21.88 21.12 -13.24
CA MET A 1 21.76 20.11 -12.16
C MET A 1 20.83 19.02 -12.62
N SER A 2 21.35 17.96 -13.24
CA SER A 2 20.53 16.81 -13.67
C SER A 2 20.84 15.64 -12.76
N GLN A 3 20.16 15.56 -11.63
CA GLN A 3 19.88 14.24 -11.07
C GLN A 3 18.86 13.63 -12.02
N LEU A 4 19.34 13.08 -13.13
CA LEU A 4 18.56 12.18 -13.98
C LEU A 4 18.05 11.11 -13.01
N ILE A 5 16.76 11.15 -12.73
CA ILE A 5 16.04 10.06 -12.11
C ILE A 5 16.36 8.87 -13.03
N LYS A 6 17.20 7.94 -12.56
CA LYS A 6 17.58 6.73 -13.32
C LYS A 6 16.40 5.80 -13.56
N VAL A 7 15.24 6.14 -13.01
CA VAL A 7 14.03 5.32 -13.01
C VAL A 7 13.11 5.80 -14.13
N THR A 8 12.72 4.89 -15.02
CA THR A 8 11.78 5.23 -16.10
C THR A 8 10.34 5.30 -15.58
N PRO A 9 9.42 5.99 -16.28
CA PRO A 9 8.00 5.95 -15.94
C PRO A 9 7.45 4.53 -15.75
N GLU A 10 7.87 3.58 -16.59
CA GLU A 10 7.47 2.17 -16.51
C GLU A 10 7.93 1.49 -15.22
N GLU A 11 9.16 1.77 -14.77
CA GLU A 11 9.67 1.26 -13.50
C GLU A 11 8.88 1.82 -12.31
N LEU A 12 8.51 3.10 -12.35
CA LEU A 12 7.66 3.71 -11.32
C LEU A 12 6.25 3.10 -11.29
N TYR A 13 5.64 2.83 -12.45
CA TYR A 13 4.34 2.14 -12.52
C TYR A 13 4.43 0.71 -11.99
N THR A 14 5.52 0.00 -12.31
CA THR A 14 5.76 -1.34 -11.77
C THR A 14 5.83 -1.30 -10.25
N LYS A 15 6.62 -0.38 -9.69
CA LYS A 15 6.72 -0.20 -8.24
C LYS A 15 5.40 0.24 -7.60
N ALA A 16 4.65 1.13 -8.25
CA ALA A 16 3.33 1.52 -7.78
C ALA A 16 2.39 0.31 -7.66
N ASN A 17 2.39 -0.57 -8.65
CA ASN A 17 1.59 -1.81 -8.62
C ASN A 17 2.05 -2.76 -7.52
N ASP A 18 3.36 -2.91 -7.30
CA ASP A 18 3.91 -3.70 -6.18
C ASP A 18 3.36 -3.18 -4.84
N TYR A 19 3.46 -1.87 -4.58
CA TYR A 19 2.95 -1.26 -3.34
C TYR A 19 1.44 -1.40 -3.17
N LYS A 20 0.69 -1.31 -4.28
CA LYS A 20 -0.76 -1.56 -4.26
C LYS A 20 -1.08 -3.00 -3.88
N ALA A 21 -0.38 -3.97 -4.46
CA ALA A 21 -0.57 -5.38 -4.12
C ALA A 21 -0.23 -5.66 -2.66
N GLU A 22 0.83 -5.05 -2.11
CA GLU A 22 1.16 -5.17 -0.69
C GLU A 22 0.08 -4.55 0.22
N SER A 23 -0.48 -3.40 -0.16
CA SER A 23 -1.63 -2.82 0.55
C SER A 23 -2.82 -3.78 0.59
N GLU A 24 -3.17 -4.39 -0.55
CA GLU A 24 -4.26 -5.36 -0.63
C GLU A 24 -3.97 -6.62 0.20
N ASN A 25 -2.72 -7.09 0.22
CA ASN A 25 -2.30 -8.21 1.06
C ASN A 25 -2.48 -7.90 2.55
N VAL A 26 -2.12 -6.70 2.99
CA VAL A 26 -2.30 -6.25 4.38
C VAL A 26 -3.79 -6.18 4.72
N HIS A 27 -4.62 -5.61 3.84
CA HIS A 27 -6.07 -5.58 4.01
C HIS A 27 -6.66 -6.99 4.22
N GLN A 28 -6.28 -7.93 3.37
CA GLN A 28 -6.73 -9.31 3.49
C GLN A 28 -6.20 -9.99 4.77
N GLN A 29 -4.96 -9.69 5.20
CA GLN A 29 -4.43 -10.19 6.46
C GLN A 29 -5.23 -9.71 7.66
N ILE A 30 -5.60 -8.42 7.71
CA ILE A 30 -6.48 -7.86 8.74
C ILE A 30 -7.80 -8.63 8.77
N GLY A 31 -8.44 -8.83 7.60
CA GLY A 31 -9.68 -9.59 7.50
C GLY A 31 -9.55 -11.02 8.03
N ARG A 32 -8.52 -11.76 7.62
CA ARG A 32 -8.26 -13.12 8.10
C ARG A 32 -8.01 -13.18 9.61
N LEU A 33 -7.29 -12.22 10.17
CA LEU A 33 -7.02 -12.15 11.61
C LEU A 33 -8.30 -11.85 12.40
N ASN A 34 -9.17 -10.96 11.91
CA ASN A 34 -10.48 -10.71 12.50
C ASN A 34 -11.32 -12.00 12.59
N THR A 35 -11.43 -12.75 11.49
CA THR A 35 -12.18 -14.02 11.46
C THR A 35 -11.61 -15.03 12.45
N LYS A 36 -10.29 -15.20 12.46
CA LYS A 36 -9.62 -16.12 13.40
C LYS A 36 -9.84 -15.73 14.86
N MET A 37 -9.89 -14.43 15.17
CA MET A 37 -10.15 -13.96 16.52
C MET A 37 -11.59 -14.27 16.95
N GLN A 38 -12.57 -14.10 16.04
CA GLN A 38 -13.97 -14.46 16.32
C GLN A 38 -14.11 -15.97 16.58
N GLU A 39 -13.51 -16.82 15.72
CA GLU A 39 -13.48 -18.27 15.93
C GLU A 39 -12.83 -18.65 17.27
N LEU A 40 -11.73 -17.97 17.64
CA LEU A 40 -11.04 -18.20 18.92
C LEU A 40 -11.93 -17.87 20.12
N GLN A 41 -12.68 -16.77 20.08
CA GLN A 41 -13.60 -16.37 21.15
C GLN A 41 -14.80 -17.33 21.28
N GLU A 42 -15.25 -17.92 20.16
CA GLU A 42 -16.32 -18.92 20.18
C GLU A 42 -15.86 -20.24 20.80
N LEU A 43 -14.67 -20.71 20.39
CA LEU A 43 -14.10 -21.99 20.82
C LEU A 43 -13.52 -21.94 22.24
N TRP A 44 -12.84 -20.86 22.57
CA TRP A 44 -12.17 -20.68 23.86
C TRP A 44 -12.80 -19.54 24.63
N LYS A 45 -13.89 -19.83 25.33
CA LYS A 45 -14.53 -18.86 26.23
C LYS A 45 -13.69 -18.69 27.50
N GLY A 46 -13.07 -17.52 27.65
CA GLY A 46 -12.32 -17.17 28.86
C GLY A 46 -11.53 -15.87 28.74
N SER A 47 -11.07 -15.36 29.89
CA SER A 47 -10.39 -14.06 30.01
C SER A 47 -9.13 -13.90 29.15
N ALA A 48 -8.46 -15.01 28.80
CA ALA A 48 -7.31 -15.00 27.91
C ALA A 48 -7.70 -14.68 26.45
N SER A 49 -8.82 -15.21 25.96
CA SER A 49 -9.32 -14.91 24.60
C SER A 49 -9.77 -13.45 24.48
N ASP A 50 -10.42 -12.92 25.52
CA ASP A 50 -10.86 -11.52 25.60
C ASP A 50 -9.66 -10.56 25.61
N ALA A 51 -8.58 -10.91 26.31
CA ALA A 51 -7.34 -10.13 26.32
C ALA A 51 -6.69 -10.08 24.92
N PHE A 52 -6.65 -11.20 24.20
CA PHE A 52 -6.14 -11.24 22.83
C PHE A 52 -7.00 -10.41 21.86
N ALA A 53 -8.32 -10.51 21.97
CA ALA A 53 -9.24 -9.71 21.15
C ALA A 53 -9.08 -8.21 21.41
N THR A 54 -8.92 -7.82 22.68
CA THR A 54 -8.69 -6.42 23.07
C THR A 54 -7.38 -5.89 22.48
N GLN A 55 -6.28 -6.63 22.62
CA GLN A 55 -4.98 -6.24 22.04
C GLN A 55 -5.04 -6.09 20.51
N TRP A 56 -5.78 -6.97 19.84
CA TRP A 56 -5.96 -6.87 18.40
C TRP A 56 -6.80 -5.66 17.99
N GLU A 57 -7.90 -5.35 18.69
CA GLU A 57 -8.70 -4.15 18.43
C GLU A 57 -7.89 -2.86 18.65
N GLU A 58 -6.97 -2.84 19.61
CA GLU A 58 -6.04 -1.72 19.83
C GLU A 58 -4.99 -1.59 18.71
N LEU A 59 -4.48 -2.73 18.21
CA LEU A 59 -3.44 -2.75 17.18
C LEU A 59 -3.99 -2.53 15.76
N ARG A 60 -5.22 -2.99 15.48
CA ARG A 60 -5.84 -2.97 14.14
C ARG A 60 -5.76 -1.60 13.47
N PRO A 61 -6.06 -0.46 14.12
CA PRO A 61 -5.96 0.86 13.51
C PRO A 61 -4.55 1.19 13.01
N SER A 62 -3.50 0.73 13.69
CA SER A 62 -2.12 0.95 13.26
C SER A 62 -1.77 0.15 12.01
N VAL A 63 -2.27 -1.08 11.90
CA VAL A 63 -2.10 -1.91 10.71
C VAL A 63 -2.91 -1.35 9.53
N GLN A 64 -4.13 -0.83 9.77
CA GLN A 64 -4.91 -0.12 8.76
C GLN A 64 -4.22 1.17 8.28
N LYS A 65 -3.57 1.91 9.17
CA LYS A 65 -2.73 3.07 8.75
C LYS A 65 -1.58 2.63 7.86
N MET A 66 -0.98 1.47 8.11
CA MET A 66 0.07 0.92 7.25
C MET A 66 -0.49 0.55 5.86
N GLU A 67 -1.66 -0.09 5.78
CA GLU A 67 -2.37 -0.32 4.51
C GLU A 67 -2.57 0.99 3.74
N VAL A 68 -3.14 2.02 4.37
CA VAL A 68 -3.37 3.33 3.75
C VAL A 68 -2.07 3.95 3.26
N MET A 69 -1.00 3.89 4.06
CA MET A 69 0.31 4.43 3.68
C MET A 69 0.89 3.71 2.44
N LEU A 70 0.74 2.39 2.33
CA LEU A 70 1.17 1.64 1.14
C LEU A 70 0.38 2.06 -0.11
N ALA A 71 -0.93 2.26 0.02
CA ALA A 71 -1.77 2.76 -1.06
C ALA A 71 -1.39 4.20 -1.47
N GLU A 72 -1.09 5.08 -0.51
CA GLU A 72 -0.63 6.45 -0.78
C GLU A 72 0.72 6.46 -1.51
N VAL A 73 1.66 5.58 -1.14
CA VAL A 73 2.94 5.43 -1.85
C VAL A 73 2.71 4.99 -3.30
N SER A 74 1.81 4.02 -3.52
CA SER A 74 1.42 3.60 -4.87
C SER A 74 0.88 4.77 -5.70
N GLU A 75 0.01 5.60 -5.13
CA GLU A 75 -0.56 6.76 -5.82
C GLU A 75 0.52 7.81 -6.15
N GLN A 76 1.43 8.09 -5.21
CA GLN A 76 2.52 9.04 -5.41
C GLN A 76 3.50 8.58 -6.51
N LEU A 77 3.86 7.29 -6.52
CA LEU A 77 4.69 6.70 -7.57
C LEU A 77 4.01 6.79 -8.93
N THR A 78 2.72 6.48 -9.00
CA THR A 78 1.92 6.61 -10.23
C THR A 78 1.92 8.05 -10.75
N LYS A 79 1.65 9.04 -9.89
CA LYS A 79 1.68 10.47 -10.25
C LYS A 79 3.05 10.92 -10.74
N THR A 80 4.11 10.42 -10.11
CA THR A 80 5.49 10.72 -10.51
C THR A 80 5.80 10.15 -11.89
N GLY A 81 5.39 8.91 -12.17
CA GLY A 81 5.52 8.29 -13.49
C GLY A 81 4.78 9.08 -14.58
N GLN A 82 3.57 9.52 -14.30
CA GLN A 82 2.78 10.37 -15.22
C GLN A 82 3.47 11.71 -15.51
N ALA A 83 3.99 12.37 -14.47
CA ALA A 83 4.69 13.64 -14.64
C ALA A 83 5.96 13.51 -15.48
N LEU A 84 6.73 12.43 -15.29
CA LEU A 84 7.92 12.14 -16.10
C LEU A 84 7.55 11.85 -17.56
N GLN A 85 6.54 11.00 -17.79
CA GLN A 85 6.07 10.66 -19.12
C GLN A 85 5.57 11.89 -19.89
N GLN A 86 4.86 12.81 -19.21
CA GLN A 86 4.40 14.06 -19.83
C GLN A 86 5.59 14.96 -20.20
N ALA A 87 6.57 15.13 -19.30
CA ALA A 87 7.75 15.93 -19.57
C ALA A 87 8.55 15.40 -20.79
N ASP A 88 8.67 14.08 -20.92
CA ASP A 88 9.34 13.45 -22.06
C ASP A 88 8.59 13.70 -23.38
N GLN A 89 7.25 13.62 -23.36
CA GLN A 89 6.42 13.92 -24.54
C GLN A 89 6.54 15.37 -24.98
N ASP A 90 6.53 16.31 -24.03
CA ASP A 90 6.65 17.74 -24.29
C ASP A 90 8.01 18.07 -24.95
N ILE A 91 9.10 17.51 -24.42
CA ILE A 91 10.45 17.66 -24.99
C ILE A 91 10.51 17.06 -26.41
N ALA A 92 9.94 15.86 -26.60
CA ALA A 92 9.94 15.20 -27.91
C ALA A 92 9.07 15.93 -28.96
N GLY A 93 8.08 16.71 -28.52
CA GLY A 93 7.28 17.59 -29.37
C GLY A 93 8.05 18.84 -29.81
N GLN A 94 8.81 19.45 -28.89
CA GLN A 94 9.63 20.64 -29.18
C GLN A 94 10.81 20.37 -30.12
N ILE A 95 11.40 19.17 -30.09
CA ILE A 95 12.51 18.81 -30.99
C ILE A 95 12.03 18.55 -32.43
N ARG A 96 10.75 18.18 -32.60
CA ARG A 96 10.15 17.87 -33.91
C ARG A 96 9.47 19.06 -34.60
N GLY A 97 9.32 20.20 -33.90
CA GLY A 97 8.82 21.47 -34.46
C GLY A 97 9.95 22.45 -34.74
#